data_AF-X1R3I6-F1
#
_entry.id   AF-X1R3I6-F1
#
_cell.length_a   1.000
_cell.length_b   1.000
_cell.length_c   1.000
_cell.angle_alpha   90.00
_cell.angle_beta   90.00
_cell.angle_gamma   90.00
#
_symmetry.space_group_name_H-M   'P 1'
#
loop_
_entity.id
_entity.type
_entity.pdbx_description
1 polymer ?
#
loop_
_entity_poly.entity_id
_entity_poly.type
_entity_poly.pdbx_seq_one_letter_code
_entity_poly.pdbx_strand_id
1 'polypeptide(L)'
;MVKYIEKEFKTIINKLKYIDSWFWCRYTLNPYNGCEHACIYCDARSEKYYLHPDLDNEIIVKDTVQYVSAAILDKISKSRKTKSDLV
;
A
#
# COMPACT_ATOMS: atom_id res chain seq x y z
N MET A 1 7.46 -17.46 15.66
CA MET A 1 7.35 -17.69 14.21
C MET A 1 6.10 -16.94 13.76
N VAL A 2 6.26 -16.02 12.81
CA VAL A 2 5.18 -15.13 12.37
C VAL A 2 4.22 -15.88 11.47
N LYS A 3 2.92 -15.62 11.62
CA LYS A 3 1.86 -16.23 10.82
C LYS A 3 1.55 -15.36 9.62
N TYR A 4 1.50 -15.96 8.44
CA TYR A 4 1.04 -15.29 7.23
C TYR A 4 -0.44 -15.58 7.02
N ILE A 5 -1.24 -14.53 6.88
CA ILE A 5 -2.69 -14.64 6.74
C ILE A 5 -3.10 -13.94 5.45
N GLU A 6 -3.61 -14.72 4.51
CA GLU A 6 -4.18 -14.18 3.28
C GLU A 6 -5.58 -13.63 3.57
N LYS A 7 -5.84 -12.38 3.15
CA LYS A 7 -7.15 -11.75 3.25
C LYS A 7 -7.46 -11.02 1.96
N GLU A 8 -8.71 -11.11 1.53
CA GLU A 8 -9.20 -10.38 0.36
C GLU A 8 -9.41 -8.90 0.68
N PHE A 9 -8.93 -8.04 -0.21
CA PHE A 9 -9.15 -6.59 -0.16
C PHE A 9 -9.62 -6.05 -1.50
N LYS A 10 -10.27 -4.87 -1.47
CA LYS A 10 -10.72 -4.18 -2.69
C LYS A 10 -9.56 -3.75 -3.59
N THR A 11 -8.44 -3.34 -3.00
CA THR A 11 -7.24 -2.91 -3.71
C THR A 11 -6.04 -2.85 -2.77
N ILE A 12 -4.84 -3.06 -3.32
CA ILE A 12 -3.55 -2.80 -2.67
C ILE A 12 -2.94 -1.46 -3.09
N ILE A 13 -3.60 -0.72 -3.99
CA ILE A 13 -3.04 0.51 -4.57
C ILE A 13 -3.56 1.73 -3.81
N ASN A 14 -2.63 2.56 -3.39
CA ASN A 14 -2.91 3.88 -2.87
C ASN A 14 -2.75 4.92 -4.00
N LYS A 15 -3.69 5.86 -4.09
CA LYS A 15 -3.57 7.04 -4.95
C LYS A 15 -3.13 8.23 -4.11
N LEU A 16 -2.00 8.81 -4.44
CA LEU A 16 -1.50 10.00 -3.77
C LEU A 16 -2.31 11.24 -4.21
N LYS A 17 -2.49 12.18 -3.28
CA LYS A 17 -3.19 13.45 -3.56
C LYS A 17 -2.44 14.29 -4.59
N TYR A 18 -1.12 14.28 -4.50
CA TYR A 18 -0.18 14.94 -5.40
C TYR A 18 0.85 13.92 -5.91
N ILE A 19 1.56 14.28 -6.98
CA ILE A 19 2.70 13.47 -7.43
C ILE A 19 3.78 13.58 -6.37
N ASP A 20 4.29 12.43 -5.94
CA ASP A 20 5.41 12.36 -5.01
C ASP A 20 6.65 13.02 -5.63
N SER A 21 7.32 13.91 -4.91
CA SER A 21 8.45 14.67 -5.44
C SER A 21 9.75 13.86 -5.54
N TRP A 22 9.88 12.78 -4.78
CA TRP A 22 11.07 11.93 -4.79
C TRP A 22 10.99 10.85 -5.86
N PHE A 23 9.86 10.16 -5.91
CA PHE A 23 9.64 9.01 -6.79
C PHE A 23 8.85 9.36 -8.05
N TRP A 24 8.40 10.61 -8.19
CA TRP A 24 7.62 11.10 -9.35
C TRP A 24 6.41 10.22 -9.68
N CYS A 25 5.84 9.58 -8.65
CA CYS A 25 4.75 8.64 -8.79
C CYS A 25 3.44 9.24 -8.25
N ARG A 26 2.32 8.83 -8.84
CA ARG A 26 0.97 9.18 -8.34
C ARG A 26 0.33 8.04 -7.54
N TYR A 27 0.94 6.86 -7.56
CA TYR A 27 0.38 5.63 -6.99
C TYR A 27 1.47 4.85 -6.25
N THR A 28 1.10 4.25 -5.12
CA THR A 28 1.96 3.35 -4.34
C THR A 28 1.25 2.03 -4.05
N LEU A 29 2.00 1.02 -3.61
CA LEU A 29 1.48 -0.31 -3.29
C LEU A 29 1.55 -0.57 -1.79
N ASN A 30 0.54 -1.27 -1.26
CA ASN A 30 0.44 -1.70 0.14
C ASN A 30 -0.03 -3.18 0.20
N PRO A 31 0.83 -4.13 -0.17
CA PRO A 31 0.49 -5.55 -0.26
C PRO A 31 0.52 -6.31 1.07
N TYR A 32 1.19 -5.78 2.09
CA TYR A 32 1.39 -6.45 3.38
C TYR A 32 1.01 -5.54 4.54
N ASN A 33 0.55 -6.12 5.66
CA ASN A 33 0.34 -5.42 6.91
C ASN A 33 0.77 -6.32 8.09
N GLY A 34 1.85 -5.95 8.77
CA GLY A 34 2.53 -6.78 9.78
C GLY A 34 4.04 -6.57 9.75
N CYS A 35 4.76 -7.09 10.74
CA CYS A 35 6.22 -6.99 10.82
C CYS A 35 6.84 -8.24 11.45
N GLU A 36 7.89 -8.80 10.83
CA GLU A 36 8.62 -9.92 11.43
C GLU A 36 9.70 -9.52 12.44
N HIS A 37 10.14 -8.27 12.39
CA HIS A 37 11.29 -7.82 13.18
C HIS A 37 10.92 -7.52 14.64
N ALA A 38 9.67 -7.14 14.90
CA ALA A 38 9.16 -6.84 16.24
C ALA A 38 10.08 -5.89 17.07
N CYS A 39 10.59 -4.81 16.46
CA CYS A 39 11.56 -3.90 17.10
C CYS A 39 11.06 -3.40 18.47
N ILE A 40 11.91 -3.38 19.49
CA ILE A 40 11.54 -2.85 20.82
C ILE A 40 11.13 -1.37 20.78
N TYR A 41 11.61 -0.62 19.79
CA TYR A 41 11.35 0.81 19.58
C TYR A 41 10.35 1.06 18.43
N CYS A 42 9.54 0.06 18.06
CA CYS A 42 8.60 0.20 16.97
C CYS A 42 7.46 1.17 17.33
N ASP A 43 7.46 2.36 16.74
CA ASP A 43 6.40 3.36 16.92
C ASP A 43 5.05 2.91 16.35
N ALA A 44 5.07 1.96 15.40
CA ALA A 44 3.87 1.39 14.80
C ALA A 44 2.98 0.62 15.80
N ARG A 45 3.49 0.28 17.00
CA ARG A 45 2.70 -0.29 18.11
C ARG A 45 1.74 0.70 18.75
N SER A 46 1.93 2.01 18.51
CA SER A 46 1.02 3.03 19.01
C SER A 46 -0.36 2.90 18.35
N GLU A 47 -1.42 3.03 19.14
CA GLU A 47 -2.82 3.05 18.66
C GLU A 47 -3.08 4.15 17.62
N LYS A 48 -2.24 5.21 17.61
CA LYS A 48 -2.31 6.32 16.65
C LYS A 48 -2.22 5.88 15.19
N TYR A 49 -1.58 4.75 14.91
CA TYR A 49 -1.40 4.23 13.56
C TYR A 49 -2.51 3.29 13.10
N TYR A 50 -3.49 2.98 13.97
CA TYR A 50 -4.65 2.14 13.67
C TYR A 50 -4.27 0.78 13.05
N LEU A 51 -3.14 0.22 13.50
CA LEU A 51 -2.72 -1.12 13.10
C LEU A 51 -3.39 -2.18 13.98
N HIS A 52 -3.39 -3.41 13.48
CA HIS A 52 -3.99 -4.51 14.23
C HIS A 52 -3.12 -4.89 15.45
N PRO A 53 -3.72 -5.40 16.54
CA PRO A 53 -3.01 -5.69 17.79
C PRO A 53 -1.86 -6.70 17.65
N ASP A 54 -1.98 -7.64 16.73
CA ASP A 54 -1.03 -8.75 16.55
C ASP A 54 0.09 -8.46 15.53
N LEU A 55 0.42 -7.18 15.31
CA LEU A 55 1.40 -6.69 14.31
C LEU A 55 2.72 -7.48 14.28
N ASP A 56 3.20 -7.88 15.46
CA ASP A 56 4.49 -8.54 15.65
C ASP A 56 4.44 -10.06 15.40
N ASN A 57 3.24 -10.63 15.34
CA ASN A 57 3.00 -12.07 15.25
C ASN A 57 2.27 -12.47 13.97
N GLU A 58 1.58 -11.53 13.31
CA GLU A 58 0.79 -11.76 12.10
C GLU A 58 1.18 -10.80 10.99
N ILE A 59 1.38 -11.37 9.79
CA ILE A 59 1.53 -10.62 8.54
C ILE A 59 0.33 -10.94 7.67
N ILE A 60 -0.51 -9.94 7.50
CA ILE A 60 -1.63 -9.98 6.57
C ILE A 60 -1.07 -9.77 5.16
N VAL A 61 -1.20 -10.80 4.34
CA VAL A 61 -0.95 -10.75 2.89
C VAL A 61 -2.26 -10.37 2.22
N LYS A 62 -2.27 -9.23 1.54
CA LYS A 62 -3.47 -8.76 0.85
C LYS A 62 -3.56 -9.44 -0.50
N ASP A 63 -4.21 -10.60 -0.50
CA ASP A 63 -4.49 -11.28 -1.74
C ASP A 63 -5.56 -10.49 -2.50
N THR A 64 -5.18 -10.05 -3.70
CA THR A 64 -6.02 -9.21 -4.53
C THR A 64 -5.97 -9.76 -5.94
N VAL A 65 -6.70 -10.85 -6.16
CA VAL A 65 -6.75 -11.56 -7.44
C VAL A 65 -7.39 -10.71 -8.56
N GLN A 66 -8.12 -9.62 -8.27
CA GLN A 66 -9.07 -9.08 -9.26
C GLN A 66 -8.99 -7.59 -9.67
N TYR A 67 -8.13 -6.72 -9.12
CA TYR A 67 -8.23 -5.27 -9.43
C TYR A 67 -6.96 -4.56 -9.90
N VAL A 68 -5.82 -5.26 -10.00
CA VAL A 68 -4.54 -4.62 -10.36
C VAL A 68 -4.41 -4.32 -11.86
N SER A 69 -5.15 -4.99 -12.75
CA SER A 69 -4.88 -4.91 -14.19
C SER A 69 -5.73 -3.87 -14.95
N ALA A 70 -7.03 -4.06 -15.16
CA ALA A 70 -7.73 -3.25 -16.17
C ALA A 70 -8.07 -1.80 -15.73
N ALA A 71 -8.75 -1.63 -14.60
CA ALA A 71 -9.23 -0.31 -14.15
C ALA A 71 -8.12 0.60 -13.60
N ILE A 72 -7.03 -0.01 -13.12
CA ILE A 72 -5.87 0.71 -12.58
C ILE A 72 -4.92 1.11 -13.70
N LEU A 73 -4.61 0.23 -14.66
CA LEU A 73 -3.80 0.60 -15.83
C LEU A 73 -4.48 1.70 -16.65
N ASP A 74 -5.80 1.69 -16.78
CA ASP A 74 -6.56 2.76 -17.44
C ASP A 74 -6.46 4.11 -16.68
N LYS A 75 -6.46 4.09 -15.35
CA LYS A 75 -6.26 5.31 -14.53
C LYS A 75 -4.81 5.80 -14.54
N ILE A 76 -3.84 4.88 -14.52
CA ILE A 76 -2.41 5.18 -14.59
C ILE A 76 -2.03 5.72 -15.97
N SER A 77 -2.54 5.13 -17.07
CA SER A 77 -2.28 5.58 -18.43
C SER A 77 -2.81 6.99 -18.67
N LYS A 78 -4.02 7.30 -18.20
CA LYS A 78 -4.63 8.65 -18.25
C LYS A 78 -3.94 9.67 -17.35
N SER A 79 -3.19 9.22 -16.33
CA SER A 79 -2.43 10.06 -15.41
C SER A 79 -1.06 10.48 -15.93
N ARG A 80 -0.60 9.98 -17.09
CA ARG A 80 0.70 10.35 -17.69
C ARG A 80 0.69 11.69 -18.43
N LYS A 81 -0.17 12.64 -18.05
CA LYS A 81 -0.01 14.01 -18.54
C LYS A 81 1.18 14.62 -17.83
N THR A 82 2.29 14.71 -18.57
CA THR A 82 3.48 15.42 -18.15
C THR A 82 3.17 16.92 -18.07
N LYS A 83 3.97 17.70 -17.34
CA LYS A 83 3.72 19.14 -17.15
C LYS A 83 3.73 19.92 -18.49
N SER A 84 4.36 19.37 -19.53
CA SER A 84 4.31 19.87 -20.92
C SER A 84 2.98 19.65 -21.63
N ASP A 85 2.10 18.78 -21.10
CA ASP A 85 0.76 18.51 -21.65
C ASP A 85 -0.33 19.35 -20.97
N LEU A 86 0.07 20.26 -20.07
CA LEU A 86 -0.79 21.14 -19.25
C LEU A 86 -0.48 22.63 -19.47
N VAL A 87 0.35 22.96 -20.47
CA VAL A 87 0.64 24.31 -20.96
C VAL A 87 0.15 24.42 -22.40
#